data_AF-A0A2M7S922-F1
#
_entry.id   AF-A0A2M7S922-F1
#
_cell.length_a   1.000
_cell.length_b   1.000
_cell.length_c   1.000
_cell.angle_alpha   90.00
_cell.angle_beta   90.00
_cell.angle_gamma   90.00
#
_symmetry.space_group_name_H-M   'P 1'
#
loop_
_entity.id
_entity.type
_entity.pdbx_description
1 polymer ?
#
loop_
_entity_poly.entity_id
_entity_poly.type
_entity_poly.pdbx_seq_one_letter_code
_entity_poly.pdbx_strand_id
1 'polypeptide(L)' 'MPKLSINIDHIATIREARGTVEPDPLEAGLIAQKSGADGVTVH' A
#
# COMPACT_ATOMS: atom_id res chain seq x y z
N MET A 1 6.87 3.70 -22.17
CA MET A 1 7.62 3.44 -20.94
C MET A 1 6.82 2.47 -20.08
N PRO A 2 7.46 1.50 -19.41
CA PRO A 2 6.77 0.64 -18.44
C PRO A 2 6.25 1.49 -17.26
N LYS A 3 5.15 1.04 -16.64
CA LYS A 3 4.56 1.66 -15.44
C LYS A 3 4.67 0.71 -14.26
N LEU A 4 4.87 1.25 -13.06
CA LEU A 4 4.94 0.51 -11.80
C LEU A 4 3.68 0.77 -10.96
N SER A 5 2.96 -0.30 -10.61
CA SER A 5 1.90 -0.24 -9.59
C SER A 5 2.33 -1.04 -8.37
N ILE A 6 2.21 -0.46 -7.19
CA ILE A 6 2.58 -1.14 -5.93
C ILE A 6 1.33 -1.79 -5.34
N ASN A 7 1.39 -3.11 -5.11
CA ASN A 7 0.35 -3.80 -4.36
C ASN A 7 0.55 -3.56 -2.86
N ILE A 8 -0.52 -3.15 -2.16
CA ILE A 8 -0.47 -2.79 -0.73
C ILE A 8 -1.20 -3.77 0.20
N ASP A 9 -1.66 -4.93 -0.30
CA ASP A 9 -2.47 -5.89 0.47
C ASP A 9 -1.72 -6.44 1.69
N HIS A 10 -0.39 -6.57 1.58
CA HIS A 10 0.44 -7.08 2.65
C HIS A 10 0.64 -6.08 3.81
N ILE A 11 0.41 -4.78 3.59
CA ILE A 11 0.33 -3.81 4.68
C ILE A 11 -0.93 -4.09 5.52
N ALA A 12 -2.07 -4.31 4.87
CA ALA A 12 -3.30 -4.71 5.54
C ALA A 12 -3.13 -6.06 6.26
N THR A 13 -2.38 -7.01 5.69
CA THR A 13 -2.08 -8.29 6.37
C THR A 13 -1.41 -8.09 7.74
N ILE A 14 -0.46 -7.15 7.85
CA ILE A 14 0.22 -6.86 9.12
C ILE A 14 -0.74 -6.23 10.13
N ARG A 15 -1.59 -5.30 9.66
CA ARG A 15 -2.62 -4.62 10.46
C ARG A 15 -3.63 -5.62 11.02
N GLU A 16 -4.23 -6.45 10.16
CA GLU A 16 -5.24 -7.43 10.54
C GLU A 16 -4.70 -8.49 11.51
N ALA A 17 -3.42 -8.87 11.36
CA ALA A 17 -2.79 -9.80 12.29
C ALA A 17 -2.73 -9.27 13.74
N ARG A 18 -2.89 -7.96 13.97
CA ARG A 18 -2.96 -7.34 15.30
C ARG A 18 -4.35 -6.77 15.64
N GLY A 19 -5.26 -6.65 14.67
CA GLY A 19 -6.54 -5.98 14.86
C GLY A 19 -6.39 -4.50 15.25
N THR A 20 -5.30 -3.86 14.82
CA THR A 20 -4.99 -2.45 15.11
C THR A 20 -5.35 -1.57 13.92
N VAL A 21 -5.24 -0.24 14.07
CA VAL A 21 -5.37 0.70 12.95
C VAL A 21 -4.07 0.83 12.15
N GLU A 22 -2.93 0.54 12.78
CA GLU A 22 -1.61 0.59 12.16
C GLU A 22 -1.10 -0.79 11.75
N PRO A 23 -0.34 -0.89 10.63
CA PRO A 23 -0.09 0.18 9.66
C PRO A 23 -1.31 0.47 8.77
N ASP A 24 -1.55 1.73 8.40
CA ASP A 24 -2.63 2.13 7.49
C ASP A 24 -2.24 1.89 6.00
N PRO A 25 -2.96 1.02 5.25
CA PRO A 25 -2.74 0.82 3.82
C PRO A 25 -2.94 2.09 2.98
N LEU A 26 -3.83 3.01 3.40
CA LEU A 26 -4.04 4.27 2.70
C LEU A 26 -2.77 5.14 2.76
N GLU A 27 -2.18 5.27 3.94
CA GLU A 27 -0.92 6.00 4.11
C GLU A 27 0.19 5.38 3.24
N ALA A 28 0.30 4.05 3.23
CA ALA A 28 1.28 3.37 2.40
C ALA A 28 1.07 3.60 0.88
N GLY A 29 -0.19 3.63 0.41
CA GLY A 29 -0.51 3.98 -0.97
C GLY A 29 -0.08 5.41 -1.33
N LEU A 30 -0.30 6.37 -0.43
CA LEU A 30 0.15 7.75 -0.60
C LEU A 30 1.68 7.86 -0.62
N ILE A 31 2.39 7.11 0.23
CA ILE A 31 3.85 7.05 0.24
C ILE A 31 4.36 6.46 -1.08
N ALA A 32 3.77 5.36 -1.57
CA ALA A 32 4.13 4.73 -2.83
C ALA A 32 4.03 5.71 -4.01
N GLN A 33 2.91 6.42 -4.14
CA GLN A 33 2.72 7.40 -5.21
C GLN A 33 3.67 8.60 -5.09
N LYS A 34 3.87 9.14 -3.89
CA LYS A 34 4.87 10.19 -3.64
C LYS A 34 6.30 9.76 -3.96
N SER A 35 6.57 8.45 -3.94
CA SER A 35 7.87 7.85 -4.20
C SER A 35 8.05 7.40 -5.66
N GLY A 36 7.12 7.73 -6.56
CA GLY A 36 7.24 7.47 -7.99
C GLY A 36 6.48 6.25 -8.52
N ALA A 37 5.60 5.64 -7.73
CA ALA A 37 4.67 4.66 -8.26
C ALA A 37 3.63 5.34 -9.18
N ASP A 38 3.35 4.73 -10.33
CA ASP A 38 2.32 5.19 -11.26
C ASP A 38 0.90 4.84 -10.78
N GLY A 39 0.78 3.91 -9.83
CA GLY A 39 -0.49 3.44 -9.31
C GLY A 39 -0.35 2.60 -8.04
N VAL A 40 -1.50 2.24 -7.48
CA VAL A 40 -1.65 1.35 -6.34
C VAL A 40 -2.57 0.21 -6.75
N THR A 41 -2.17 -1.02 -6.44
CA THR A 41 -2.99 -2.22 -6.66
C THR A 41 -3.51 -2.70 -5.31
N VAL A 42 -4.78 -3.06 -5.27
CA VAL A 42 -5.43 -3.71 -4.13
C VAL A 42 -6.17 -4.93 -4.68
N HIS A 43 -6.05 -6.06 -4.01
CA HIS A 43 -6.88 -7.24 -4.27
C HIS A 43 -8.11 -7.24 -3.37
#